data_AF-A0A1H8L6X8-F1
#
_entry.id   AF-A0A1H8L6X8-F1
#
_cell.length_a   1.000
_cell.length_b   1.000
_cell.length_c   1.000
_cell.angle_alpha   90.00
_cell.angle_beta   90.00
_cell.angle_gamma   90.00
#
_symmetry.space_group_name_H-M   'P 1'
#
loop_
_entity.id
_entity.type
_entity.pdbx_description
1 polymer ?
#
loop_
_entity_poly.entity_id
_entity_poly.type
_entity_poly.pdbx_seq_one_letter_code
_entity_poly.pdbx_strand_id
1 'polypeptide(L)'
;MERRLAAIVCADVAGYSRMMGNDEAGTHAAFKAHRSAIHPIILNHGGRVVKNTGDGFLLEFPSIVGATEAAVAMQTVMAERNLHLPAERAMQFRLGIHMGDVIADEDEVFGDDVNIAVRLESVASPGGFAISAKAYREASKHLTVLLVDGGNHRFKNIKDPVGIWTWTPEGAPALAPELREASTLSQQYRTAIVGVLPFANLSDAQDEYFSDGLTEDLIHALSLQSFYRVLSRNSTFAFKGRNTGTRLIAREIDATYLIQGSVRRAGAKIRVTAELIAPETGEQLWTGRYDRDIGDLFAMQDEITTNLSAAIATEIVRAEASAPARLSTDVTAWDRFLKGLSHYYRQTKEDLATAVDLFREAIAVDPKLSIAHAYLATIQIQSIQFGWVKGTREMWAEAMGLAETSVRLDPRSSFAFSILSWAHALEGHYEAAMDAAKRAVALNPYDNGARGVLGICHFVIGEHREAIELFSMAAQRDNSDPRYQWAALNAFSHYLLRQYDATLSWAREQLYINPNHMQALAIRAAALAQLGRDDEAFEATRMLMGNYPTLNVDRHLRNFHWKRPEDLGHYREGLLKAGVPLGKLTLVQSDLKRAAES
;
A
#
# COMPACT_ATOMS: atom_id res chain seq x y z
N MET A 1 -6.72 -30.84 -33.93
CA MET A 1 -7.78 -29.86 -33.60
C MET A 1 -9.09 -30.33 -34.19
N GLU A 2 -9.94 -30.89 -33.34
CA GLU A 2 -11.32 -31.23 -33.69
C GLU A 2 -12.26 -30.20 -33.04
N ARG A 3 -13.26 -29.72 -33.80
CA ARG A 3 -14.33 -28.89 -33.28
C ARG A 3 -15.54 -29.75 -32.97
N ARG A 4 -16.09 -29.60 -31.77
CA ARG A 4 -17.33 -30.28 -31.37
C ARG A 4 -18.18 -29.39 -30.48
N LEU A 5 -19.49 -29.64 -30.48
CA LEU A 5 -20.40 -29.02 -29.54
C LEU A 5 -20.27 -29.69 -28.17
N ALA A 6 -20.08 -28.90 -27.11
CA ALA A 6 -20.02 -29.40 -25.74
C ALA A 6 -20.71 -28.45 -24.75
N ALA A 7 -21.16 -29.00 -23.63
CA ALA A 7 -21.60 -28.22 -22.48
C ALA A 7 -20.42 -28.01 -21.53
N ILE A 8 -20.19 -26.76 -21.14
CA ILE A 8 -19.06 -26.34 -20.31
C ILE A 8 -19.60 -25.79 -18.99
N VAL A 9 -19.05 -26.29 -17.89
CA VAL A 9 -19.31 -25.79 -16.54
C VAL A 9 -18.01 -25.25 -15.95
N CYS A 10 -17.99 -23.96 -15.64
CA CYS A 10 -16.90 -23.34 -14.89
C CYS A 10 -17.32 -23.21 -13.43
N ALA A 11 -16.43 -23.57 -12.50
CA ALA A 11 -16.64 -23.45 -11.08
C ALA A 11 -15.52 -22.64 -10.43
N ASP A 12 -15.88 -21.80 -9.46
CA ASP A 12 -14.94 -21.19 -8.53
C ASP A 12 -15.46 -21.27 -7.08
N VAL A 13 -14.62 -20.93 -6.11
CA VAL A 13 -15.01 -20.82 -4.69
C VAL A 13 -15.19 -19.35 -4.31
N ALA A 14 -16.40 -19.01 -3.86
CA ALA A 14 -16.70 -17.67 -3.37
C ALA A 14 -15.82 -17.33 -2.16
N GLY A 15 -15.01 -16.27 -2.29
CA GLY A 15 -14.16 -15.79 -1.20
C GLY A 15 -12.93 -16.65 -0.91
N TYR A 16 -12.49 -17.48 -1.86
CA TYR A 16 -11.32 -18.36 -1.71
C TYR A 16 -10.06 -17.66 -1.20
N SER A 17 -9.70 -16.49 -1.77
CA SER A 17 -8.50 -15.74 -1.36
C SER A 17 -8.53 -15.30 0.11
N ARG A 18 -9.73 -15.00 0.64
CA ARG A 18 -9.92 -14.68 2.06
C ARG A 18 -9.72 -15.91 2.93
N MET A 19 -10.23 -17.08 2.52
CA MET A 19 -10.03 -18.33 3.25
C MET A 19 -8.55 -18.74 3.26
N MET A 20 -7.87 -18.62 2.12
CA MET A 20 -6.43 -18.89 1.99
C MET A 20 -5.57 -17.98 2.87
N GLY A 21 -5.92 -16.69 2.98
CA GLY A 21 -5.21 -15.75 3.84
C GLY A 21 -5.37 -16.00 5.35
N ASN A 22 -6.43 -16.71 5.75
CA ASN A 22 -6.71 -17.03 7.15
C ASN A 22 -6.13 -18.39 7.57
N ASP A 23 -6.26 -19.41 6.70
CA ASP A 23 -5.79 -20.77 6.95
C ASP A 23 -5.50 -21.47 5.62
N GLU A 24 -4.26 -21.34 5.15
CA GLU A 24 -3.80 -21.87 3.86
C GLU A 24 -3.94 -23.40 3.79
N ALA A 25 -3.42 -24.10 4.79
CA ALA A 25 -3.40 -25.56 4.82
C ALA A 25 -4.82 -26.14 4.98
N GLY A 26 -5.63 -25.57 5.86
CA GLY A 26 -7.01 -26.00 6.08
C GLY A 26 -7.92 -25.71 4.89
N THR A 27 -7.73 -24.57 4.22
CA THR A 27 -8.48 -24.23 2.99
C THR A 27 -8.10 -25.16 1.85
N HIS A 28 -6.81 -25.42 1.63
CA HIS A 28 -6.39 -26.36 0.58
C HIS A 28 -6.94 -27.79 0.83
N ALA A 29 -6.87 -28.27 2.07
CA ALA A 29 -7.40 -29.58 2.45
C ALA A 29 -8.93 -29.66 2.28
N ALA A 30 -9.66 -28.63 2.69
CA ALA A 30 -11.10 -28.54 2.53
C ALA A 30 -11.50 -28.47 1.04
N PHE A 31 -10.81 -27.69 0.22
CA PHE A 31 -11.07 -27.63 -1.23
C PHE A 31 -10.85 -29.01 -1.89
N LYS A 32 -9.75 -29.68 -1.54
CA LYS A 32 -9.47 -31.05 -2.02
C LYS A 32 -10.57 -32.03 -1.62
N ALA A 33 -11.06 -31.96 -0.37
CA ALA A 33 -12.14 -32.82 0.12
C ALA A 33 -13.48 -32.55 -0.59
N HIS A 34 -13.84 -31.28 -0.82
CA HIS A 34 -15.04 -30.91 -1.57
C HIS A 34 -14.95 -31.38 -3.03
N ARG A 35 -13.78 -31.20 -3.67
CA ARG A 35 -13.53 -31.69 -5.03
C ARG A 35 -13.66 -33.21 -5.13
N SER A 36 -13.11 -33.95 -4.17
CA SER A 36 -13.27 -35.41 -4.10
C SER A 36 -14.73 -35.84 -3.92
N ALA A 37 -15.55 -35.06 -3.20
CA ALA A 37 -16.96 -35.36 -2.98
C ALA A 37 -17.83 -35.14 -4.23
N ILE A 38 -17.54 -34.12 -5.04
CA ILE A 38 -18.29 -33.84 -6.29
C ILE A 38 -17.84 -34.68 -7.48
N HIS A 39 -16.63 -35.25 -7.44
CA HIS A 39 -16.08 -35.99 -8.58
C HIS A 39 -16.97 -37.16 -9.07
N PRO A 40 -17.58 -37.98 -8.20
CA PRO A 40 -18.52 -39.01 -8.63
C PRO A 40 -19.78 -38.44 -9.31
N ILE A 41 -20.25 -37.27 -8.88
CA ILE A 41 -21.41 -36.59 -9.49
C ILE A 41 -21.08 -36.21 -10.94
N ILE A 42 -19.90 -35.63 -11.15
CA ILE A 42 -19.44 -35.23 -12.50
C ILE A 42 -19.44 -36.45 -13.43
N LEU A 43 -18.85 -37.58 -13.00
CA LEU A 43 -18.78 -38.80 -13.78
C LEU A 43 -20.15 -39.43 -14.03
N ASN A 44 -21.03 -39.47 -13.03
CA ASN A 44 -22.37 -40.07 -13.14
C ASN A 44 -23.27 -39.34 -14.15
N HIS A 45 -23.05 -38.03 -14.34
CA HIS A 45 -23.74 -37.23 -15.36
C HIS A 45 -22.96 -37.17 -16.69
N GLY A 46 -21.95 -38.03 -16.88
CA GLY A 46 -21.17 -38.16 -18.11
C GLY A 46 -20.15 -37.04 -18.34
N GLY A 47 -19.86 -36.23 -17.32
CA GLY A 47 -18.90 -35.14 -17.38
C GLY A 47 -17.47 -35.59 -17.11
N ARG A 48 -16.51 -34.75 -17.50
CA ARG A 48 -15.09 -34.89 -17.18
C ARG A 48 -14.50 -33.57 -16.71
N VAL A 49 -13.45 -33.64 -15.90
CA VAL A 49 -12.65 -32.46 -15.54
C VAL A 49 -11.68 -32.17 -16.68
N VAL A 50 -11.80 -31.00 -17.29
CA VAL A 50 -10.88 -30.52 -18.34
C VAL A 50 -9.66 -29.86 -17.72
N LYS A 51 -9.89 -29.00 -16.73
CA LYS A 51 -8.83 -28.21 -16.12
C LYS A 51 -9.13 -27.94 -14.66
N ASN A 52 -8.10 -27.98 -13.83
CA ASN A 52 -8.18 -27.42 -12.48
C ASN A 52 -7.70 -25.98 -12.51
N THR A 53 -8.45 -25.07 -11.92
CA THR A 53 -8.01 -23.71 -11.61
C THR A 53 -7.72 -23.64 -10.10
N GLY A 54 -6.88 -22.70 -9.65
CA GLY A 54 -6.39 -22.73 -8.26
C GLY A 54 -7.51 -22.80 -7.20
N ASP A 55 -8.62 -22.10 -7.46
CA ASP A 55 -9.82 -21.99 -6.63
C ASP A 55 -11.06 -22.63 -7.27
N GLY A 56 -10.88 -23.46 -8.31
CA GLY A 56 -11.99 -23.88 -9.14
C GLY A 56 -11.64 -24.99 -10.13
N PHE A 57 -12.50 -25.18 -11.12
CA PHE A 57 -12.29 -26.17 -12.18
C PHE A 57 -13.20 -25.91 -13.37
N LEU A 58 -12.76 -26.39 -14.53
CA LEU A 58 -13.51 -26.42 -15.77
C LEU A 58 -13.93 -27.86 -16.06
N LEU A 59 -15.21 -28.05 -16.29
CA LEU A 59 -15.81 -29.33 -16.62
C LEU A 59 -16.40 -29.29 -18.02
N GLU A 60 -16.34 -30.43 -18.70
CA GLU A 60 -17.01 -30.65 -19.97
C GLU A 60 -18.01 -31.79 -19.82
N PHE A 61 -19.20 -31.59 -20.38
CA PHE A 61 -20.27 -32.57 -20.45
C PHE A 61 -20.73 -32.74 -21.91
N PRO A 62 -21.09 -33.96 -22.33
CA PRO A 62 -21.66 -34.21 -23.65
C PRO A 62 -23.11 -33.70 -23.77
N SER A 63 -23.78 -33.39 -22.65
CA SER A 63 -25.17 -32.94 -22.59
C SER A 63 -25.33 -31.73 -21.68
N ILE A 64 -26.06 -30.71 -22.14
CA ILE A 64 -26.37 -29.52 -21.33
C ILE A 64 -27.36 -29.83 -20.20
N VAL A 65 -28.25 -30.82 -20.42
CA VAL A 65 -29.15 -31.31 -19.37
C VAL A 65 -28.32 -31.99 -18.28
N GLY A 66 -27.41 -32.89 -18.67
CA GLY A 66 -26.51 -33.56 -17.73
C GLY A 66 -25.61 -32.58 -16.96
N ALA A 67 -25.09 -31.55 -17.64
CA ALA A 67 -24.32 -30.48 -17.00
C ALA A 67 -25.13 -29.72 -15.94
N THR A 68 -26.39 -29.42 -16.23
CA THR A 68 -27.27 -28.65 -15.34
C THR A 68 -27.71 -29.49 -14.14
N GLU A 69 -28.07 -30.75 -14.36
CA GLU A 69 -28.40 -31.69 -13.27
C GLU A 69 -27.19 -31.95 -12.37
N ALA A 70 -26.00 -32.11 -12.96
CA ALA A 70 -24.76 -32.23 -12.20
C ALA A 70 -24.51 -30.97 -11.34
N ALA A 71 -24.74 -29.78 -11.88
CA ALA A 71 -24.59 -28.54 -11.13
C ALA A 71 -25.55 -28.45 -9.93
N VAL A 72 -26.82 -28.84 -10.10
CA VAL A 72 -27.80 -28.94 -9.00
C VAL A 72 -27.33 -29.93 -7.93
N ALA A 73 -26.93 -31.14 -8.33
CA ALA A 73 -26.48 -32.18 -7.42
C ALA A 73 -25.20 -31.78 -6.67
N MET A 74 -24.25 -31.16 -7.37
CA MET A 74 -23.02 -30.62 -6.78
C MET A 74 -23.35 -29.58 -5.71
N GLN A 75 -24.17 -28.58 -6.03
CA GLN A 75 -24.52 -27.53 -5.06
C GLN A 75 -25.30 -28.07 -3.86
N THR A 76 -26.16 -29.07 -4.07
CA THR A 76 -26.88 -29.75 -2.98
C THR A 76 -25.93 -30.44 -2.02
N VAL A 77 -24.99 -31.24 -2.53
CA VAL A 77 -23.97 -31.92 -1.71
C VAL A 77 -23.05 -30.91 -1.02
N MET A 78 -22.71 -29.79 -1.66
CA MET A 78 -21.92 -28.73 -1.02
C MET A 78 -22.69 -28.07 0.13
N ALA A 79 -23.97 -27.77 -0.06
CA ALA A 79 -24.81 -27.21 0.99
C ALA A 79 -24.88 -28.14 2.21
N GLU A 80 -25.10 -29.44 2.00
CA GLU A 80 -25.15 -30.44 3.07
C GLU A 80 -23.84 -30.52 3.86
N ARG A 81 -22.70 -30.49 3.17
CA ARG A 81 -21.37 -30.53 3.80
C ARG A 81 -21.05 -29.26 4.59
N ASN A 82 -21.61 -28.12 4.18
CA ASN A 82 -21.42 -26.85 4.86
C ASN A 82 -22.36 -26.65 6.07
N LEU A 83 -23.43 -27.44 6.25
CA LEU A 83 -24.41 -27.28 7.32
C LEU A 83 -23.82 -27.19 8.73
N HIS A 84 -22.71 -27.90 8.98
CA HIS A 84 -22.09 -28.02 10.30
C HIS A 84 -20.85 -27.13 10.46
N LEU A 85 -20.53 -26.31 9.45
CA LEU A 85 -19.36 -25.44 9.45
C LEU A 85 -19.76 -23.99 9.77
N PRO A 86 -18.93 -23.25 10.51
CA PRO A 86 -19.14 -21.81 10.66
C PRO A 86 -19.03 -21.11 9.29
N ALA A 87 -19.75 -19.99 9.12
CA ALA A 87 -19.84 -19.27 7.85
C ALA A 87 -18.48 -18.88 7.24
N GLU A 88 -17.45 -18.69 8.07
CA GLU A 88 -16.09 -18.36 7.65
C GLU A 88 -15.33 -19.55 7.03
N ARG A 89 -15.77 -20.78 7.29
CA ARG A 89 -15.19 -22.03 6.78
C ARG A 89 -16.09 -22.76 5.77
N ALA A 90 -17.31 -22.29 5.56
CA ALA A 90 -18.24 -22.85 4.58
C ALA A 90 -17.77 -22.55 3.15
N MET A 91 -17.51 -23.58 2.36
CA MET A 91 -17.04 -23.44 0.98
C MET A 91 -18.19 -23.49 0.00
N GLN A 92 -18.52 -22.34 -0.59
CA GLN A 92 -19.62 -22.21 -1.54
C GLN A 92 -19.07 -22.07 -2.95
N PHE A 93 -19.42 -23.02 -3.84
CA PHE A 93 -19.09 -22.90 -5.25
C PHE A 93 -20.03 -21.92 -5.95
N ARG A 94 -19.52 -21.25 -6.99
CA ARG A 94 -20.34 -20.57 -7.99
C ARG A 94 -20.10 -21.25 -9.32
N LEU A 95 -21.18 -21.57 -10.05
CA LEU A 95 -21.07 -22.32 -11.30
C LEU A 95 -21.62 -21.51 -12.48
N GLY A 96 -20.89 -21.50 -13.59
CA GLY A 96 -21.31 -20.91 -14.87
C GLY A 96 -21.48 -21.99 -15.93
N ILE A 97 -22.64 -22.05 -16.58
CA ILE A 97 -23.01 -23.10 -17.52
C ILE A 97 -23.29 -22.53 -18.91
N HIS A 98 -22.52 -22.99 -19.90
CA HIS A 98 -22.70 -22.62 -21.30
C HIS A 98 -22.66 -23.84 -22.23
N MET A 99 -23.13 -23.69 -23.46
CA MET A 99 -23.02 -24.70 -24.51
C MET A 99 -22.62 -24.04 -25.82
N GLY A 100 -21.60 -24.60 -26.48
CA GLY A 100 -21.15 -24.10 -27.76
C GLY A 100 -20.00 -24.89 -28.36
N ASP A 101 -19.44 -24.35 -29.44
CA ASP A 101 -18.40 -25.03 -30.21
C ASP A 101 -17.07 -24.86 -29.50
N VAL A 102 -16.45 -25.99 -29.20
CA VAL A 102 -15.16 -26.03 -28.53
C VAL A 102 -14.12 -26.72 -29.40
N ILE A 103 -12.90 -26.19 -29.35
CA ILE A 103 -11.72 -26.79 -29.96
C ILE A 103 -11.04 -27.64 -28.88
N ALA A 104 -10.98 -28.94 -29.11
CA ALA A 104 -10.24 -29.85 -28.24
C ALA A 104 -8.80 -30.01 -28.74
N ASP A 105 -7.84 -29.89 -27.83
CA ASP A 105 -6.44 -30.23 -28.04
C ASP A 105 -5.93 -31.07 -26.87
N GLU A 106 -5.63 -32.34 -27.14
CA GLU A 106 -5.29 -33.41 -26.18
C GLU A 106 -6.26 -33.50 -24.98
N ASP A 107 -6.04 -32.70 -23.94
CA ASP A 107 -6.83 -32.65 -22.70
C ASP A 107 -7.43 -31.27 -22.38
N GLU A 108 -7.14 -30.22 -23.16
CA GLU A 108 -7.66 -28.87 -22.95
C GLU A 108 -8.75 -28.49 -23.98
N VAL A 109 -9.65 -27.59 -23.55
CA VAL A 109 -10.81 -27.15 -24.33
C VAL A 109 -10.77 -25.63 -24.45
N PHE A 110 -10.77 -25.13 -25.69
CA PHE A 110 -10.66 -23.70 -26.00
C PHE A 110 -11.81 -23.22 -26.88
N GLY A 111 -12.17 -21.95 -26.78
CA GLY A 111 -13.15 -21.32 -27.66
C GLY A 111 -13.82 -20.11 -27.02
N ASP A 112 -14.45 -19.27 -27.85
CA ASP A 112 -15.23 -18.13 -27.38
C ASP A 112 -16.36 -18.57 -26.44
N ASP A 113 -16.99 -19.71 -26.72
CA ASP A 113 -18.05 -20.32 -25.89
C ASP A 113 -17.53 -20.76 -24.50
N VAL A 114 -16.25 -21.13 -24.36
CA VAL A 114 -15.62 -21.43 -23.06
C VAL A 114 -15.49 -20.15 -22.23
N ASN A 115 -15.11 -19.04 -22.87
CA ASN A 115 -15.02 -17.74 -22.20
C ASN A 115 -16.40 -17.28 -21.68
N ILE A 116 -17.49 -17.62 -22.37
CA ILE A 116 -18.85 -17.34 -21.87
C ILE A 116 -19.13 -18.12 -20.58
N ALA A 117 -18.83 -19.43 -20.54
CA ALA A 117 -19.02 -20.26 -19.34
C ALA A 117 -18.26 -19.70 -18.12
N VAL A 118 -16.98 -19.33 -18.32
CA VAL A 118 -16.14 -18.74 -17.28
C VAL A 118 -16.72 -17.43 -16.75
N ARG A 119 -17.32 -16.59 -17.60
CA ARG A 119 -17.90 -15.32 -17.17
C ARG A 119 -19.27 -15.48 -16.50
N LEU A 120 -20.02 -16.53 -16.84
CA LEU A 120 -21.30 -16.83 -16.20
C LEU A 120 -21.15 -17.21 -14.73
N GLU A 121 -20.06 -17.87 -14.34
CA GLU A 121 -19.79 -18.17 -12.93
C GLU A 121 -19.82 -16.88 -12.08
N SER A 122 -19.24 -15.80 -12.61
CA SER A 122 -19.11 -14.53 -11.88
C SER A 122 -20.44 -13.81 -11.58
N VAL A 123 -21.56 -14.26 -12.15
CA VAL A 123 -22.91 -13.75 -11.90
C VAL A 123 -23.80 -14.76 -11.17
N ALA A 124 -23.28 -15.95 -10.86
CA ALA A 124 -23.96 -16.91 -10.00
C ALA A 124 -23.80 -16.51 -8.52
N SER A 125 -24.88 -16.68 -7.74
CA SER A 125 -24.82 -16.53 -6.29
C SER A 125 -23.94 -17.63 -5.66
N PRO A 126 -23.28 -17.37 -4.52
CA PRO A 126 -22.60 -18.42 -3.75
C PRO A 126 -23.55 -19.59 -3.43
N GLY A 127 -23.18 -20.81 -3.80
CA GLY A 127 -24.02 -22.00 -3.66
C GLY A 127 -25.07 -22.18 -4.78
N GLY A 128 -25.04 -21.32 -5.81
CA GLY A 128 -25.94 -21.37 -6.97
C GLY A 128 -25.20 -21.51 -8.31
N PHE A 129 -25.97 -21.47 -9.40
CA PHE A 129 -25.39 -21.46 -10.75
C PHE A 129 -26.12 -20.49 -11.68
N ALA A 130 -25.42 -20.04 -12.71
CA ALA A 130 -25.95 -19.25 -13.80
C ALA A 130 -25.76 -20.01 -15.13
N ILE A 131 -26.82 -20.08 -15.94
CA ILE A 131 -26.82 -20.71 -17.25
C ILE A 131 -27.17 -19.66 -18.31
N SER A 132 -26.46 -19.68 -19.44
CA SER A 132 -26.81 -18.77 -20.55
C SER A 132 -28.18 -19.08 -21.14
N ALA A 133 -28.86 -18.09 -21.70
CA ALA A 133 -30.14 -18.25 -22.39
C ALA A 133 -30.07 -19.26 -23.54
N LYS A 134 -28.93 -19.34 -24.24
CA LYS A 134 -28.67 -20.36 -25.28
C LYS A 134 -28.77 -21.77 -24.69
N ALA A 135 -28.00 -22.03 -23.64
CA ALA A 135 -27.99 -23.32 -22.94
C ALA A 135 -29.32 -23.64 -22.25
N TYR A 136 -29.96 -22.64 -21.64
CA TYR A 136 -31.26 -22.79 -20.98
C TYR A 136 -32.37 -23.16 -21.96
N ARG A 137 -32.41 -22.54 -23.15
CA ARG A 137 -33.41 -22.89 -24.18
C ARG A 137 -33.34 -24.37 -24.56
N GLU A 138 -32.13 -24.93 -24.65
CA GLU A 138 -31.94 -26.35 -24.95
C GLU A 138 -32.25 -27.26 -23.75
N ALA A 139 -31.90 -26.85 -22.53
CA ALA A 139 -32.10 -27.68 -21.34
C ALA A 139 -33.54 -27.65 -20.78
N SER A 140 -34.23 -26.50 -20.87
CA SER A 140 -35.45 -26.16 -20.10
C SER A 140 -36.57 -27.19 -20.17
N LYS A 141 -36.73 -27.89 -21.31
CA LYS A 141 -37.79 -28.91 -21.50
C LYS A 141 -37.57 -30.19 -20.68
N HIS A 142 -36.36 -30.41 -20.20
CA HIS A 142 -35.94 -31.63 -19.52
C HIS A 142 -35.49 -31.38 -18.07
N LEU A 143 -35.48 -30.13 -17.61
CA LEU A 143 -35.11 -29.79 -16.23
C LEU A 143 -36.32 -29.91 -15.29
N THR A 144 -36.09 -30.49 -14.12
CA THR A 144 -37.07 -30.58 -13.03
C THR A 144 -36.94 -29.43 -12.02
N VAL A 145 -35.93 -28.57 -12.19
CA VAL A 145 -35.64 -27.43 -11.32
C VAL A 145 -36.16 -26.12 -11.91
N LEU A 146 -36.63 -25.21 -11.06
CA LEU A 146 -37.06 -23.88 -11.46
C LEU A 146 -35.87 -22.93 -11.52
N LEU A 147 -35.67 -22.31 -12.69
CA LEU A 147 -34.68 -21.26 -12.87
C LEU A 147 -35.37 -19.90 -12.98
N VAL A 148 -34.69 -18.86 -12.50
CA VAL A 148 -35.18 -17.48 -12.52
C VAL A 148 -34.46 -16.71 -13.63
N ASP A 149 -35.20 -15.93 -14.40
CA ASP A 149 -34.62 -15.04 -15.43
C ASP A 149 -33.78 -13.94 -14.75
N GLY A 150 -32.48 -13.91 -15.06
CA GLY A 150 -31.53 -12.92 -14.57
C GLY A 150 -31.29 -11.76 -15.54
N GLY A 151 -31.98 -11.75 -16.69
CA GLY A 151 -31.87 -10.72 -17.70
C GLY A 151 -30.59 -10.81 -18.55
N ASN A 152 -30.33 -9.76 -19.33
CA ASN A 152 -29.16 -9.68 -20.20
C ASN A 152 -27.96 -9.09 -19.48
N HIS A 153 -26.81 -9.75 -19.60
CA HIS A 153 -25.55 -9.28 -19.06
C HIS A 153 -24.52 -9.04 -20.16
N ARG A 154 -23.80 -7.92 -20.03
CA ARG A 154 -22.63 -7.61 -20.87
C ARG A 154 -21.39 -8.08 -20.14
N PHE A 155 -20.68 -9.02 -20.73
CA PHE A 155 -19.43 -9.54 -20.21
C PHE A 155 -18.24 -8.93 -20.95
N LYS A 156 -17.12 -8.69 -20.25
CA LYS A 156 -15.87 -8.19 -20.85
C LYS A 156 -15.43 -9.16 -21.95
N ASN A 157 -15.08 -8.64 -23.13
CA ASN A 157 -14.64 -9.40 -24.31
C ASN A 157 -15.70 -10.33 -24.95
N ILE A 158 -17.00 -10.13 -24.65
CA ILE A 158 -18.10 -10.77 -25.37
C ILE A 158 -18.87 -9.66 -26.10
N LYS A 159 -18.93 -9.74 -27.44
CA LYS A 159 -19.49 -8.70 -28.29
C LYS A 159 -20.97 -8.45 -28.03
N ASP A 160 -21.74 -9.53 -27.86
CA ASP A 160 -23.18 -9.50 -27.71
C ASP A 160 -23.60 -9.75 -26.26
N PRO A 161 -24.63 -9.04 -25.74
CA PRO A 161 -25.18 -9.33 -24.42
C PRO A 161 -25.68 -10.78 -24.34
N VAL A 162 -25.38 -11.44 -23.23
CA VAL A 162 -25.79 -12.82 -22.98
C VAL A 162 -26.92 -12.80 -21.97
N GLY A 163 -28.09 -13.29 -22.35
CA GLY A 163 -29.19 -13.54 -21.42
C GLY A 163 -28.81 -14.65 -20.45
N ILE A 164 -29.23 -14.56 -19.19
CA ILE A 164 -28.89 -15.54 -18.15
C ILE A 164 -30.13 -16.01 -17.39
N TRP A 165 -30.06 -17.23 -16.88
CA TRP A 165 -31.01 -17.80 -15.94
C TRP A 165 -30.23 -18.32 -14.74
N THR A 166 -30.74 -18.14 -13.52
CA THR A 166 -30.06 -18.52 -12.29
C THR A 166 -30.85 -19.55 -11.51
N TRP A 167 -30.14 -20.34 -10.71
CA TRP A 167 -30.70 -21.31 -9.79
C TRP A 167 -30.05 -21.17 -8.41
N THR A 168 -30.87 -21.30 -7.37
CA THR A 168 -30.45 -21.43 -5.98
C THR A 168 -31.25 -22.52 -5.28
N PRO A 169 -30.73 -23.13 -4.18
CA PRO A 169 -31.39 -24.24 -3.50
C PRO A 169 -32.79 -23.94 -2.92
N GLU A 170 -33.12 -22.68 -2.62
CA GLU A 170 -34.33 -22.29 -1.87
C GLU A 170 -35.51 -21.74 -2.70
N GLY A 171 -35.40 -21.63 -4.03
CA GLY A 171 -36.56 -21.33 -4.89
C GLY A 171 -37.29 -19.99 -4.61
N ALA A 172 -36.63 -18.86 -4.92
CA ALA A 172 -37.16 -17.48 -5.15
C ALA A 172 -37.55 -16.60 -3.93
N PRO A 173 -37.53 -15.23 -4.04
CA PRO A 173 -37.24 -14.41 -5.22
C PRO A 173 -35.88 -13.72 -5.20
N ALA A 174 -35.42 -13.45 -6.42
CA ALA A 174 -34.33 -12.54 -6.72
C ALA A 174 -34.56 -11.18 -6.05
N LEU A 175 -33.59 -10.77 -5.22
CA LEU A 175 -33.20 -9.38 -5.25
C LEU A 175 -32.94 -9.05 -6.73
N ALA A 176 -33.69 -8.07 -7.24
CA ALA A 176 -33.45 -7.44 -8.52
C ALA A 176 -31.94 -7.26 -8.73
N PRO A 177 -31.43 -7.30 -9.97
CA PRO A 177 -30.01 -7.12 -10.21
C PRO A 177 -29.62 -5.78 -9.61
N GLU A 178 -28.98 -5.82 -8.44
CA GLU A 178 -27.84 -4.98 -8.20
C GLU A 178 -26.94 -5.30 -9.39
N LEU A 179 -27.14 -4.51 -10.47
CA LEU A 179 -26.03 -3.98 -11.25
C LEU A 179 -24.86 -4.02 -10.32
N ARG A 180 -23.82 -4.81 -10.64
CA ARG A 180 -22.55 -4.69 -9.98
C ARG A 180 -22.29 -3.20 -9.77
N GLU A 181 -22.53 -2.72 -8.56
CA GLU A 181 -21.66 -1.73 -7.98
C GLU A 181 -20.33 -2.44 -8.06
N ALA A 182 -19.58 -2.04 -9.08
CA ALA A 182 -18.33 -2.63 -9.48
C ALA A 182 -17.34 -2.50 -8.34
N SER A 183 -17.45 -3.31 -7.29
CA SER A 183 -17.04 -2.91 -5.94
C SER A 183 -17.59 -1.51 -5.60
N THR A 184 -18.44 -1.38 -4.60
CA THR A 184 -18.52 -0.11 -3.86
C THR A 184 -17.29 0.07 -2.94
N LEU A 185 -16.08 -0.16 -3.48
CA LEU A 185 -15.12 0.92 -3.37
C LEU A 185 -15.69 1.96 -4.33
N SER A 186 -16.45 2.90 -3.78
CA SER A 186 -17.06 4.04 -4.45
C SER A 186 -16.43 4.31 -5.82
N GLN A 187 -17.20 4.56 -6.88
CA GLN A 187 -16.65 5.11 -8.14
C GLN A 187 -15.72 6.34 -7.93
N GLN A 188 -15.70 6.92 -6.71
CA GLN A 188 -14.75 7.89 -6.16
C GLN A 188 -13.32 7.37 -5.87
N TYR A 189 -13.04 6.06 -5.86
CA TYR A 189 -11.74 5.45 -5.55
C TYR A 189 -11.25 4.53 -6.67
N ARG A 190 -10.90 5.09 -7.83
CA ARG A 190 -10.03 4.35 -8.76
C ARG A 190 -8.59 4.45 -8.25
N THR A 191 -8.26 3.65 -7.25
CA THR A 191 -6.86 3.40 -6.86
C THR A 191 -6.12 2.79 -8.04
N ALA A 192 -4.89 3.24 -8.31
CA ALA A 192 -4.08 2.71 -9.39
C ALA A 192 -3.93 1.19 -9.25
N ILE A 193 -3.99 0.47 -10.38
CA ILE A 193 -3.72 -0.97 -10.41
C ILE A 193 -2.30 -1.17 -10.92
N VAL A 194 -1.47 -1.85 -10.15
CA VAL A 194 -0.04 -2.05 -10.41
C VAL A 194 0.21 -3.52 -10.70
N GLY A 195 0.77 -3.83 -11.86
CA GLY A 195 1.23 -5.19 -12.20
C GLY A 195 2.75 -5.28 -12.16
N VAL A 196 3.31 -6.23 -11.41
CA VAL A 196 4.74 -6.54 -11.46
C VAL A 196 4.96 -7.73 -12.40
N LEU A 197 5.61 -7.49 -13.54
CA LEU A 197 5.98 -8.54 -14.48
C LEU A 197 7.16 -9.35 -13.96
N PRO A 198 7.24 -10.65 -14.31
CA PRO A 198 8.40 -11.48 -14.01
C PRO A 198 9.69 -10.81 -14.48
N PHE A 199 10.64 -10.62 -13.56
CA PHE A 199 11.94 -10.08 -13.91
C PHE A 199 12.65 -11.03 -14.87
N ALA A 200 13.19 -10.49 -15.96
CA ALA A 200 13.91 -11.29 -16.95
C ALA A 200 15.24 -11.77 -16.38
N ASN A 201 15.47 -13.07 -16.38
CA ASN A 201 16.79 -13.64 -16.10
C ASN A 201 17.69 -13.47 -17.33
N LEU A 202 18.76 -12.66 -17.21
CA LEU A 202 19.78 -12.46 -18.24
C LEU A 202 21.07 -13.22 -17.90
N SER A 203 20.96 -14.31 -17.17
CA SER A 203 22.04 -15.17 -16.70
C SER A 203 21.73 -16.64 -16.96
N ASP A 204 22.47 -17.56 -16.34
CA ASP A 204 22.23 -18.98 -16.51
C ASP A 204 20.83 -19.36 -15.99
N ALA A 205 20.21 -20.38 -16.59
CA ALA A 205 18.88 -20.85 -16.20
C ALA A 205 18.81 -21.32 -14.74
N GLN A 206 19.95 -21.64 -14.12
CA GLN A 206 20.03 -21.97 -12.70
C GLN A 206 19.74 -20.77 -11.78
N ASP A 207 19.83 -19.53 -12.26
CA ASP A 207 19.56 -18.31 -11.49
C ASP A 207 18.11 -17.81 -11.61
N GLU A 208 17.26 -18.53 -12.34
CA GLU A 208 15.85 -18.18 -12.60
C GLU A 208 15.04 -18.01 -11.30
N TYR A 209 15.36 -18.83 -10.28
CA TYR A 209 14.70 -18.78 -8.97
C TYR A 209 14.90 -17.41 -8.30
N PHE A 210 16.03 -16.75 -8.52
CA PHE A 210 16.32 -15.45 -7.91
C PHE A 210 15.50 -14.34 -8.56
N SER A 211 15.38 -14.32 -9.90
CA SER A 211 14.52 -13.35 -10.59
C SER A 211 13.03 -13.55 -10.24
N ASP A 212 12.59 -14.80 -10.08
CA ASP A 212 11.21 -15.11 -9.68
C ASP A 212 10.96 -14.71 -8.23
N GLY A 213 11.86 -15.06 -7.32
CA GLY A 213 11.79 -14.67 -5.90
C GLY A 213 11.76 -13.17 -5.71
N LEU A 214 12.63 -12.42 -6.40
CA LEU A 214 12.64 -10.96 -6.35
C LEU A 214 11.33 -10.36 -6.86
N THR A 215 10.73 -10.95 -7.89
CA THR A 215 9.42 -10.51 -8.40
C THR A 215 8.33 -10.74 -7.35
N GLU A 216 8.31 -11.92 -6.72
CA GLU A 216 7.36 -12.26 -5.66
C GLU A 216 7.47 -11.34 -4.45
N ASP A 217 8.69 -11.11 -3.97
CA ASP A 217 8.96 -10.23 -2.83
C ASP A 217 8.55 -8.78 -3.14
N LEU A 218 8.78 -8.32 -4.37
CA LEU A 218 8.34 -6.99 -4.78
C LEU A 218 6.81 -6.87 -4.87
N ILE A 219 6.12 -7.90 -5.37
CA ILE A 219 4.65 -7.97 -5.34
C ILE A 219 4.16 -7.90 -3.89
N HIS A 220 4.75 -8.69 -3.01
CA HIS A 220 4.41 -8.69 -1.60
C HIS A 220 4.63 -7.32 -0.97
N ALA A 221 5.83 -6.75 -1.09
CA ALA A 221 6.20 -5.46 -0.50
C ALA A 221 5.32 -4.30 -0.99
N LEU A 222 4.99 -4.25 -2.28
CA LEU A 222 4.11 -3.22 -2.84
C LEU A 222 2.64 -3.44 -2.42
N SER A 223 2.21 -4.70 -2.20
CA SER A 223 0.83 -5.01 -1.77
C SER A 223 0.49 -4.53 -0.36
N LEU A 224 1.50 -4.26 0.46
CA LEU A 224 1.36 -3.72 1.81
C LEU A 224 1.08 -2.20 1.83
N GLN A 225 1.02 -1.55 0.66
CA GLN A 225 0.70 -0.14 0.52
C GLN A 225 -0.81 0.08 0.35
N SER A 226 -1.41 0.99 1.12
CA SER A 226 -2.85 1.27 1.04
C SER A 226 -3.27 2.16 -0.16
N PHE A 227 -2.31 2.79 -0.86
CA PHE A 227 -2.60 3.83 -1.86
C PHE A 227 -3.00 3.28 -3.24
N TYR A 228 -2.54 2.08 -3.59
CA TYR A 228 -2.79 1.44 -4.88
C TYR A 228 -2.99 -0.06 -4.69
N ARG A 229 -3.54 -0.73 -5.70
CA ARG A 229 -3.77 -2.18 -5.69
C ARG A 229 -2.70 -2.87 -6.49
N VAL A 230 -2.07 -3.89 -5.92
CA VAL A 230 -1.09 -4.71 -6.63
C VAL A 230 -1.75 -6.00 -7.12
N LEU A 231 -1.51 -6.33 -8.38
CA LEU A 231 -1.97 -7.59 -8.97
C LEU A 231 -1.16 -8.76 -8.43
N SER A 232 -1.84 -9.87 -8.20
CA SER A 232 -1.19 -11.08 -7.69
C SER A 232 -0.15 -11.61 -8.69
N ARG A 233 0.83 -12.34 -8.16
CA ARG A 233 1.82 -13.09 -8.94
C ARG A 233 1.19 -13.87 -10.10
N ASN A 234 0.12 -14.61 -9.85
CA ASN A 234 -0.50 -15.46 -10.86
C ASN A 234 -1.10 -14.65 -12.02
N SER A 235 -1.50 -13.40 -11.77
CA SER A 235 -2.04 -12.49 -12.78
C SER A 235 -0.95 -12.03 -13.76
N THR A 236 0.31 -11.94 -13.35
CA THR A 236 1.41 -11.41 -14.17
C THR A 236 2.37 -12.48 -14.68
N PHE A 237 2.53 -13.59 -13.94
CA PHE A 237 3.43 -14.68 -14.33
C PHE A 237 2.97 -15.47 -15.56
N ALA A 238 1.68 -15.39 -15.92
CA ALA A 238 1.17 -15.96 -17.16
C ALA A 238 1.85 -15.37 -18.42
N PHE A 239 2.46 -14.18 -18.30
CA PHE A 239 3.18 -13.50 -19.37
C PHE A 239 4.69 -13.79 -19.39
N LYS A 240 5.20 -14.61 -18.47
CA LYS A 240 6.62 -14.97 -18.41
C LYS A 240 7.07 -15.62 -19.73
N GLY A 241 8.18 -15.15 -20.29
CA GLY A 241 8.75 -15.67 -21.53
C GLY A 241 7.92 -15.39 -22.79
N ARG A 242 6.79 -14.67 -22.69
CA ARG A 242 5.99 -14.27 -23.84
C ARG A 242 6.53 -12.98 -24.42
N ASN A 243 6.69 -12.94 -25.75
CA ASN A 243 7.07 -11.72 -26.46
C ASN A 243 5.83 -10.85 -26.75
N THR A 244 5.11 -10.47 -25.70
CA THR A 244 3.89 -9.65 -25.77
C THR A 244 4.21 -8.23 -25.32
N GLY A 245 3.80 -7.22 -26.09
CA GLY A 245 4.03 -5.82 -25.72
C GLY A 245 3.35 -5.45 -24.40
N THR A 246 4.02 -4.67 -23.57
CA THR A 246 3.55 -4.24 -22.23
C THR A 246 2.17 -3.58 -22.25
N ARG A 247 1.82 -2.85 -23.33
CA ARG A 247 0.49 -2.27 -23.52
C ARG A 247 -0.63 -3.31 -23.64
N LEU A 248 -0.38 -4.43 -24.31
CA LEU A 248 -1.36 -5.51 -24.42
C LEU A 248 -1.53 -6.23 -23.10
N ILE A 249 -0.42 -6.51 -22.42
CA ILE A 249 -0.42 -7.13 -21.09
C ILE A 249 -1.23 -6.28 -20.11
N ALA A 250 -0.96 -4.97 -20.05
CA ALA A 250 -1.67 -4.05 -19.16
C ALA A 250 -3.19 -4.05 -19.40
N ARG A 251 -3.63 -4.09 -20.66
CA ARG A 251 -5.07 -4.14 -21.01
C ARG A 251 -5.72 -5.47 -20.62
N GLU A 252 -4.98 -6.57 -20.74
CA GLU A 252 -5.48 -7.90 -20.40
C GLU A 252 -5.75 -8.00 -18.89
N ILE A 253 -4.83 -7.49 -18.07
CA ILE A 253 -4.91 -7.54 -16.60
C ILE A 253 -5.47 -6.27 -15.94
N ASP A 254 -5.88 -5.29 -16.73
CA ASP A 254 -6.41 -4.00 -16.27
C ASP A 254 -5.42 -3.20 -15.38
N ALA A 255 -4.11 -3.31 -15.66
CA ALA A 255 -3.09 -2.57 -14.94
C ALA A 255 -2.97 -1.12 -15.43
N THR A 256 -3.00 -0.18 -14.49
CA THR A 256 -2.71 1.24 -14.70
C THR A 256 -1.22 1.47 -14.92
N TYR A 257 -0.38 0.81 -14.12
CA TYR A 257 1.08 0.84 -14.22
C TYR A 257 1.64 -0.58 -14.27
N LEU A 258 2.72 -0.76 -15.01
CA LEU A 258 3.49 -2.00 -15.00
C LEU A 258 4.89 -1.75 -14.46
N ILE A 259 5.39 -2.72 -13.73
CA ILE A 259 6.78 -2.79 -13.29
C ILE A 259 7.41 -3.95 -14.04
N GLN A 260 8.55 -3.71 -14.68
CA GLN A 260 9.33 -4.74 -15.34
C GLN A 260 10.80 -4.58 -14.97
N GLY A 261 11.59 -5.62 -15.20
CA GLY A 261 12.99 -5.57 -14.84
C GLY A 261 13.78 -6.75 -15.36
N SER A 262 15.07 -6.73 -15.05
CA SER A 262 15.97 -7.83 -15.38
C SER A 262 16.98 -8.05 -14.27
N VAL A 263 17.39 -9.29 -14.11
CA VAL A 263 18.48 -9.68 -13.24
C VAL A 263 19.63 -10.23 -14.09
N ARG A 264 20.84 -9.79 -13.81
CA ARG A 264 22.06 -10.34 -14.38
C ARG A 264 23.07 -10.64 -13.28
N ARG A 265 23.51 -11.90 -13.21
CA ARG A 265 24.61 -12.37 -12.39
C ARG A 265 25.89 -12.52 -13.23
N ALA A 266 27.01 -12.08 -12.68
CA ALA A 266 28.34 -12.30 -13.22
C ALA A 266 29.29 -12.68 -12.07
N GLY A 267 29.53 -13.98 -11.91
CA GLY A 267 30.30 -14.52 -10.78
C GLY A 267 29.64 -14.21 -9.44
N ALA A 268 30.32 -13.40 -8.62
CA ALA A 268 29.86 -12.97 -7.31
C ALA A 268 29.08 -11.65 -7.33
N LYS A 269 28.79 -11.06 -8.49
CA LYS A 269 28.05 -9.79 -8.61
C LYS A 269 26.68 -10.00 -9.23
N ILE A 270 25.67 -9.36 -8.67
CA ILE A 270 24.31 -9.32 -9.18
C ILE A 270 23.96 -7.87 -9.53
N ARG A 271 23.37 -7.71 -10.70
CA ARG A 271 22.80 -6.47 -11.20
C ARG A 271 21.30 -6.66 -11.39
N VAL A 272 20.52 -5.83 -10.72
CA VAL A 272 19.08 -5.74 -10.90
C VAL A 272 18.76 -4.42 -11.58
N THR A 273 17.96 -4.46 -12.63
CA THR A 273 17.37 -3.28 -13.26
C THR A 273 15.86 -3.36 -13.13
N ALA A 274 15.20 -2.26 -12.78
CA ALA A 274 13.76 -2.18 -12.68
C ALA A 274 13.26 -0.89 -13.34
N GLU A 275 12.06 -0.94 -13.90
CA GLU A 275 11.41 0.16 -14.60
C GLU A 275 9.93 0.21 -14.23
N LEU A 276 9.43 1.42 -13.98
CA LEU A 276 8.01 1.70 -13.85
C LEU A 276 7.52 2.36 -15.14
N ILE A 277 6.50 1.79 -15.76
CA ILE A 277 5.95 2.26 -17.04
C ILE A 277 4.46 2.58 -16.93
N ALA A 278 4.02 3.59 -17.69
CA ALA A 278 2.63 3.91 -17.97
C ALA A 278 2.24 3.31 -19.34
N PRO A 279 1.73 2.07 -19.39
CA PRO A 279 1.57 1.31 -20.62
C PRO A 279 0.60 1.92 -21.65
N GLU A 280 -0.36 2.74 -21.25
CA GLU A 280 -1.29 3.39 -22.19
C GLU A 280 -0.64 4.51 -23.00
N THR A 281 0.28 5.27 -22.40
CA THR A 281 1.08 6.31 -23.08
C THR A 281 2.38 5.76 -23.64
N GLY A 282 2.85 4.62 -23.12
CA GLY A 282 4.17 4.05 -23.42
C GLY A 282 5.32 4.79 -22.74
N GLU A 283 5.01 5.67 -21.78
CA GLU A 283 5.99 6.46 -21.05
C GLU A 283 6.70 5.62 -19.98
N GLN A 284 8.01 5.76 -19.90
CA GLN A 284 8.81 5.24 -18.80
C GLN A 284 8.89 6.30 -17.70
N LEU A 285 8.21 6.04 -16.58
CA LEU A 285 8.11 6.99 -15.47
C LEU A 285 9.37 6.98 -14.61
N TRP A 286 9.97 5.81 -14.42
CA TRP A 286 11.15 5.65 -13.60
C TRP A 286 11.99 4.44 -14.02
N THR A 287 13.30 4.52 -13.79
CA THR A 287 14.22 3.38 -13.93
C THR A 287 15.23 3.40 -12.78
N GLY A 288 15.57 2.22 -12.29
CA GLY A 288 16.55 2.03 -11.23
C GLY A 288 17.49 0.87 -11.53
N ARG A 289 18.72 1.00 -11.04
CA ARG A 289 19.76 -0.01 -11.19
C ARG A 289 20.47 -0.23 -9.87
N TYR A 290 20.54 -1.49 -9.46
CA TYR A 290 21.14 -1.94 -8.22
C TYR A 290 22.25 -2.94 -8.53
N ASP A 291 23.47 -2.60 -8.14
CA ASP A 291 24.66 -3.45 -8.25
C ASP A 291 25.06 -3.90 -6.84
N ARG A 292 25.11 -5.22 -6.59
CA ARG A 292 25.45 -5.81 -5.28
C ARG A 292 26.36 -7.04 -5.42
N ASP A 293 27.17 -7.27 -4.39
CA ASP A 293 27.91 -8.52 -4.23
C ASP A 293 26.98 -9.58 -3.60
N ILE A 294 27.06 -10.82 -4.09
CA ILE A 294 26.11 -11.90 -3.79
C ILE A 294 26.11 -12.34 -2.32
N GLY A 295 27.17 -12.00 -1.57
CA GLY A 295 27.35 -12.23 -0.13
C GLY A 295 26.37 -13.21 0.50
N ASP A 296 25.46 -12.67 1.33
CA ASP A 296 24.24 -13.36 1.73
C ASP A 296 23.13 -13.01 0.72
N LEU A 297 22.72 -14.01 -0.07
CA LEU A 297 21.76 -13.84 -1.16
C LEU A 297 20.39 -13.35 -0.65
N PHE A 298 19.95 -13.84 0.52
CA PHE A 298 18.63 -13.49 1.08
C PHE A 298 18.66 -12.07 1.66
N ALA A 299 19.69 -11.73 2.43
CA ALA A 299 19.83 -10.36 2.95
C ALA A 299 19.96 -9.32 1.82
N MET A 300 20.69 -9.67 0.76
CA MET A 300 20.80 -8.83 -0.44
C MET A 300 19.45 -8.69 -1.16
N GLN A 301 18.67 -9.77 -1.28
CA GLN A 301 17.34 -9.75 -1.89
C GLN A 301 16.38 -8.87 -1.07
N ASP A 302 16.36 -9.00 0.25
CA ASP A 302 15.55 -8.16 1.15
C ASP A 302 15.91 -6.67 1.02
N GLU A 303 17.20 -6.35 0.95
CA GLU A 303 17.68 -4.97 0.75
C GLU A 303 17.19 -4.42 -0.60
N ILE A 304 17.36 -5.18 -1.69
CA ILE A 304 16.93 -4.78 -3.03
C ILE A 304 15.41 -4.59 -3.07
N THR A 305 14.63 -5.52 -2.52
CA THR A 305 13.17 -5.43 -2.44
C THR A 305 12.73 -4.19 -1.67
N THR A 306 13.35 -3.92 -0.52
CA THR A 306 13.05 -2.74 0.31
C THR A 306 13.28 -1.46 -0.48
N ASN A 307 14.44 -1.33 -1.13
CA ASN A 307 14.80 -0.13 -1.90
C ASN A 307 13.92 0.05 -3.15
N LEU A 308 13.66 -1.04 -3.88
CA LEU A 308 12.78 -1.03 -5.05
C LEU A 308 11.34 -0.64 -4.69
N SER A 309 10.79 -1.24 -3.64
CA SER A 309 9.42 -0.97 -3.20
C SER A 309 9.26 0.51 -2.80
N ALA A 310 10.20 1.05 -2.02
CA ALA A 310 10.18 2.45 -1.59
C ALA A 310 10.27 3.43 -2.77
N ALA A 311 11.19 3.18 -3.71
CA ALA A 311 11.37 4.03 -4.90
C ALA A 311 10.11 3.98 -5.80
N ILE A 312 9.63 2.79 -6.14
CA ILE A 312 8.49 2.60 -7.05
C ILE A 312 7.19 3.15 -6.45
N ALA A 313 6.94 2.90 -5.15
CA ALA A 313 5.74 3.40 -4.48
C ALA A 313 5.66 4.93 -4.56
N THR A 314 6.78 5.61 -4.37
CA THR A 314 6.89 7.07 -4.45
C THR A 314 6.55 7.57 -5.86
N GLU A 315 7.07 6.90 -6.89
CA GLU A 315 6.84 7.31 -8.29
C GLU A 315 5.41 7.05 -8.75
N ILE A 316 4.76 5.95 -8.31
CA ILE A 316 3.33 5.73 -8.58
C ILE A 316 2.50 6.87 -7.98
N VAL A 317 2.81 7.28 -6.75
CA VAL A 317 2.12 8.38 -6.09
C VAL A 317 2.31 9.69 -6.84
N ARG A 318 3.53 10.00 -7.29
CA ARG A 318 3.83 11.20 -8.11
C ARG A 318 3.10 11.19 -9.44
N ALA A 319 3.05 10.03 -10.10
CA ALA A 319 2.38 9.86 -11.39
C ALA A 319 0.86 10.04 -11.24
N GLU A 320 0.23 9.45 -10.23
CA GLU A 320 -1.19 9.65 -9.96
C GLU A 320 -1.50 11.11 -9.57
N ALA A 321 -0.63 11.75 -8.78
CA ALA A 321 -0.81 13.15 -8.40
C ALA A 321 -0.67 14.14 -9.58
N SER A 322 0.06 13.76 -10.63
CA SER A 322 0.30 14.58 -11.82
C SER A 322 -0.64 14.25 -12.98
N ALA A 323 -1.42 13.17 -12.87
CA ALA A 323 -2.32 12.72 -13.92
C ALA A 323 -3.44 13.75 -14.18
N PRO A 324 -3.83 14.00 -15.44
CA PRO A 324 -4.97 14.85 -15.74
C PRO A 324 -6.23 14.30 -15.04
N ALA A 325 -7.03 15.19 -14.44
CA ALA A 325 -8.31 14.81 -13.86
C ALA A 325 -9.12 14.03 -14.91
N ARG A 326 -9.42 12.76 -14.61
CA ARG A 326 -10.22 11.92 -15.51
C ARG A 326 -11.57 12.62 -15.68
N LEU A 327 -12.04 12.75 -16.92
CA LEU A 327 -13.29 13.43 -17.34
C LEU A 327 -14.50 12.99 -16.50
N SER A 328 -14.62 13.57 -15.31
CA SER A 328 -15.73 13.48 -14.38
C SER A 328 -16.03 14.92 -14.01
N THR A 329 -17.27 15.34 -14.20
CA THR A 329 -17.75 16.68 -13.84
C THR A 329 -17.74 16.92 -12.33
N ASP A 330 -17.66 15.85 -11.54
CA ASP A 330 -17.46 15.92 -10.09
C ASP A 330 -16.00 15.61 -9.75
N VAL A 331 -15.27 16.63 -9.30
CA VAL A 331 -13.99 16.43 -8.63
C VAL A 331 -14.26 15.56 -7.41
N THR A 332 -13.63 14.38 -7.33
CA THR A 332 -13.84 13.44 -6.23
C THR A 332 -13.05 13.85 -4.98
N ALA A 333 -13.33 13.23 -3.82
CA ALA A 333 -12.46 13.36 -2.64
C ALA A 333 -11.02 12.93 -2.96
N TRP A 334 -10.87 11.87 -3.76
CA TRP A 334 -9.57 11.36 -4.20
C TRP A 334 -8.81 12.35 -5.08
N ASP A 335 -9.47 12.99 -6.05
CA ASP A 335 -8.81 14.01 -6.90
C ASP A 335 -8.32 15.21 -6.10
N ARG A 336 -9.08 15.64 -5.08
CA ARG A 336 -8.64 16.71 -4.16
C ARG A 336 -7.45 16.27 -3.32
N PHE A 337 -7.50 15.05 -2.80
CA PHE A 337 -6.40 14.46 -2.07
C PHE A 337 -5.13 14.38 -2.93
N LEU A 338 -5.20 13.90 -4.17
CA LEU A 338 -4.07 13.85 -5.10
C LEU A 338 -3.49 15.24 -5.39
N LYS A 339 -4.35 16.25 -5.61
CA LYS A 339 -3.90 17.65 -5.76
C LYS A 339 -3.18 18.14 -4.51
N GLY A 340 -3.75 17.89 -3.33
CA GLY A 340 -3.13 18.26 -2.05
C GLY A 340 -1.77 17.61 -1.87
N LEU A 341 -1.66 16.34 -2.27
CA LEU A 341 -0.42 15.58 -2.23
C LEU A 341 0.65 16.14 -3.19
N SER A 342 0.26 16.61 -4.38
CA SER A 342 1.19 17.26 -5.32
C SER A 342 1.81 18.54 -4.73
N HIS A 343 1.04 19.31 -3.97
CA HIS A 343 1.52 20.48 -3.25
C HIS A 343 2.37 20.07 -2.04
N TYR A 344 1.94 19.03 -1.30
CA TYR A 344 2.69 18.51 -0.16
C TYR A 344 4.15 18.18 -0.51
N TYR A 345 4.41 17.52 -1.63
CA TYR A 345 5.78 17.15 -2.03
C TYR A 345 6.69 18.33 -2.41
N ARG A 346 6.14 19.53 -2.64
CA ARG A 346 6.94 20.73 -2.97
C ARG A 346 7.56 21.39 -1.74
N GLN A 347 7.01 21.13 -0.54
CA GLN A 347 7.57 21.57 0.75
C GLN A 347 7.79 23.08 0.90
N THR A 348 7.05 23.93 0.17
CA THR A 348 7.02 25.38 0.43
C THR A 348 5.90 25.72 1.41
N LYS A 349 5.99 26.88 2.09
CA LYS A 349 4.97 27.30 3.05
C LYS A 349 3.60 27.48 2.38
N GLU A 350 3.60 28.08 1.19
CA GLU A 350 2.41 28.34 0.37
C GLU A 350 1.80 27.03 -0.14
N ASP A 351 2.63 26.09 -0.61
CA ASP A 351 2.15 24.78 -1.06
C ASP A 351 1.59 23.95 0.10
N LEU A 352 2.21 23.99 1.28
CA LEU A 352 1.70 23.26 2.44
C LEU A 352 0.36 23.80 2.96
N ALA A 353 0.17 25.12 2.95
CA ALA A 353 -1.13 25.73 3.24
C ALA A 353 -2.19 25.26 2.24
N THR A 354 -1.85 25.25 0.95
CA THR A 354 -2.73 24.77 -0.13
C THR A 354 -3.06 23.28 0.04
N ALA A 355 -2.08 22.46 0.43
CA ALA A 355 -2.28 21.04 0.71
C ALA A 355 -3.25 20.81 1.88
N VAL A 356 -3.15 21.58 2.96
CA VAL A 356 -4.07 21.52 4.11
C VAL A 356 -5.50 21.80 3.68
N ASP A 357 -5.72 22.85 2.88
CA ASP A 357 -7.06 23.20 2.41
C ASP A 357 -7.64 22.09 1.53
N LEU A 358 -6.85 21.57 0.59
CA LEU A 358 -7.25 20.47 -0.29
C LEU A 358 -7.55 19.16 0.47
N PHE A 359 -6.78 18.84 1.52
CA PHE A 359 -7.06 17.68 2.36
C PHE A 359 -8.33 17.86 3.20
N ARG A 360 -8.58 19.06 3.72
CA ARG A 360 -9.84 19.37 4.42
C ARG A 360 -11.05 19.26 3.49
N GLU A 361 -10.94 19.76 2.27
CA GLU A 361 -12.00 19.59 1.27
C GLU A 361 -12.20 18.12 0.91
N ALA A 362 -11.12 17.34 0.76
CA ALA A 362 -11.21 15.90 0.49
C ALA A 362 -11.96 15.17 1.62
N ILE A 363 -11.65 15.48 2.88
CA ILE A 363 -12.33 14.92 4.07
C ILE A 363 -13.79 15.39 4.14
N ALA A 364 -14.10 16.63 3.77
CA ALA A 364 -15.47 17.13 3.74
C ALA A 364 -16.34 16.41 2.70
N VAL A 365 -15.75 16.02 1.57
CA VAL A 365 -16.43 15.26 0.51
C VAL A 365 -16.55 13.79 0.86
N ASP A 366 -15.49 13.18 1.42
CA ASP A 366 -15.55 11.82 1.95
C ASP A 366 -14.85 11.72 3.33
N PRO A 367 -15.63 11.76 4.42
CA PRO A 367 -15.10 11.61 5.77
C PRO A 367 -14.47 10.23 6.05
N LYS A 368 -14.68 9.22 5.19
CA LYS A 368 -14.06 7.89 5.32
C LYS A 368 -12.71 7.79 4.61
N LEU A 369 -12.25 8.85 3.95
CA LEU A 369 -10.95 8.87 3.29
C LEU A 369 -9.81 8.89 4.31
N SER A 370 -9.40 7.71 4.78
CA SER A 370 -8.39 7.54 5.83
C SER A 370 -7.08 8.27 5.51
N ILE A 371 -6.59 8.14 4.29
CA ILE A 371 -5.28 8.69 3.90
C ILE A 371 -5.24 10.23 3.96
N ALA A 372 -6.36 10.91 3.68
CA ALA A 372 -6.44 12.36 3.79
C ALA A 372 -6.34 12.81 5.26
N HIS A 373 -6.91 12.06 6.19
CA HIS A 373 -6.77 12.32 7.63
C HIS A 373 -5.30 12.15 8.07
N ALA A 374 -4.62 11.09 7.61
CA ALA A 374 -3.22 10.85 7.94
C ALA A 374 -2.31 11.98 7.42
N TYR A 375 -2.48 12.42 6.17
CA TYR A 375 -1.67 13.52 5.62
C TYR A 375 -1.98 14.87 6.25
N LEU A 376 -3.24 15.16 6.60
CA LEU A 376 -3.58 16.37 7.32
C LEU A 376 -2.94 16.39 8.72
N ALA A 377 -3.02 15.29 9.46
CA ALA A 377 -2.33 15.12 10.75
C ALA A 377 -0.81 15.30 10.59
N THR A 378 -0.22 14.72 9.54
CA THR A 378 1.22 14.84 9.22
C THR A 378 1.64 16.31 9.07
N ILE A 379 0.95 17.09 8.24
CA ILE A 379 1.31 18.50 8.03
C ILE A 379 1.15 19.30 9.33
N GLN A 380 0.11 19.03 10.12
CA GLN A 380 -0.11 19.72 11.40
C GLN A 380 1.02 19.44 12.39
N ILE A 381 1.41 18.17 12.55
CA ILE A 381 2.52 17.77 13.41
C ILE A 381 3.84 18.41 12.95
N GLN A 382 4.16 18.32 11.65
CA GLN A 382 5.35 18.93 11.06
C GLN A 382 5.38 20.44 11.26
N SER A 383 4.26 21.12 11.03
CA SER A 383 4.14 22.56 11.16
C SER A 383 4.43 23.04 12.58
N ILE A 384 4.04 22.26 13.59
CA ILE A 384 4.36 22.54 14.99
C ILE A 384 5.84 22.24 15.28
N GLN A 385 6.33 21.06 14.87
CA GLN A 385 7.68 20.61 15.17
C GLN A 385 8.76 21.50 14.52
N PHE A 386 8.55 21.93 13.28
CA PHE A 386 9.47 22.80 12.54
C PHE A 386 9.29 24.29 12.86
N GLY A 387 8.32 24.63 13.72
CA GLY A 387 8.09 25.99 14.20
C GLY A 387 7.47 26.93 13.16
N TRP A 388 6.80 26.39 12.13
CA TRP A 388 6.04 27.18 11.15
C TRP A 388 4.77 27.77 11.75
N VAL A 389 4.15 27.02 12.67
CA VAL A 389 2.96 27.44 13.42
C VAL A 389 3.21 27.26 14.91
N LYS A 390 2.58 28.10 15.73
CA LYS A 390 2.61 27.97 17.18
C LYS A 390 1.74 26.78 17.59
N GLY A 391 2.34 25.71 18.12
CA GLY A 391 1.59 24.58 18.69
C GLY A 391 0.74 25.03 19.89
N THR A 392 -0.58 25.02 19.72
CA THR A 392 -1.53 25.17 20.83
C THR A 392 -2.07 23.80 21.22
N ARG A 393 -2.67 23.69 22.41
CA ARG A 393 -3.27 22.45 22.88
C ARG A 393 -4.38 21.96 21.95
N GLU A 394 -5.12 22.89 21.36
CA GLU A 394 -6.20 22.61 20.42
C GLU A 394 -5.66 22.02 19.12
N MET A 395 -4.54 22.54 18.60
CA MET A 395 -3.92 22.01 17.38
C MET A 395 -3.36 20.59 17.60
N TRP A 396 -2.76 20.32 18.76
CA TRP A 396 -2.31 18.97 19.11
C TRP A 396 -3.48 17.99 19.24
N ALA A 397 -4.58 18.41 19.85
CA ALA A 397 -5.78 17.61 19.96
C ALA A 397 -6.43 17.32 18.58
N GLU A 398 -6.46 18.31 17.67
CA GLU A 398 -6.91 18.12 16.29
C GLU A 398 -6.05 17.11 15.55
N ALA A 399 -4.72 17.27 15.59
CA ALA A 399 -3.78 16.37 14.93
C ALA A 399 -3.87 14.94 15.45
N MET A 400 -4.00 14.77 16.78
CA MET A 400 -4.22 13.46 17.40
C MET A 400 -5.54 12.84 16.94
N GLY A 401 -6.64 13.59 16.96
CA GLY A 401 -7.95 13.10 16.53
C GLY A 401 -7.99 12.69 15.06
N LEU A 402 -7.25 13.38 14.19
CA LEU A 402 -7.05 12.99 12.80
C LEU A 402 -6.27 11.68 12.66
N ALA A 403 -5.18 11.52 13.42
CA ALA A 403 -4.37 10.30 13.41
C ALA A 403 -5.18 9.07 13.90
N GLU A 404 -5.90 9.21 15.02
CA GLU A 404 -6.79 8.17 15.55
C GLU A 404 -7.91 7.82 14.56
N THR A 405 -8.48 8.82 13.90
CA THR A 405 -9.51 8.62 12.88
C THR A 405 -8.97 7.87 11.68
N SER A 406 -7.76 8.18 11.23
CA SER A 406 -7.11 7.45 10.13
C SER A 406 -6.92 5.96 10.49
N VAL A 407 -6.42 5.65 11.69
CA VAL A 407 -6.27 4.26 12.14
C VAL A 407 -7.61 3.54 12.24
N ARG A 408 -8.65 4.21 12.73
CA ARG A 408 -10.01 3.64 12.81
C ARG A 408 -10.60 3.34 11.43
N LEU A 409 -10.33 4.19 10.44
CA LEU A 409 -10.83 4.05 9.08
C LEU A 409 -10.03 3.04 8.25
N ASP A 410 -8.71 2.94 8.46
CA ASP A 410 -7.86 1.93 7.84
C ASP A 410 -6.91 1.26 8.87
N PRO A 411 -7.38 0.20 9.56
CA PRO A 411 -6.59 -0.54 10.56
C PRO A 411 -5.45 -1.38 9.96
N ARG A 412 -5.28 -1.37 8.64
CA ARG A 412 -4.21 -2.06 7.92
C ARG A 412 -3.14 -1.11 7.40
N SER A 413 -3.32 0.21 7.57
CA SER A 413 -2.36 1.21 7.11
C SER A 413 -1.16 1.32 8.05
N SER A 414 0.01 0.88 7.60
CA SER A 414 1.29 1.18 8.26
C SER A 414 1.45 2.70 8.50
N PHE A 415 1.08 3.50 7.50
CA PHE A 415 1.22 4.94 7.56
C PHE A 415 0.32 5.57 8.63
N ALA A 416 -0.94 5.14 8.75
CA ALA A 416 -1.83 5.66 9.79
C ALA A 416 -1.28 5.39 11.20
N PHE A 417 -0.80 4.17 11.44
CA PHE A 417 -0.16 3.82 12.72
C PHE A 417 1.15 4.59 12.95
N SER A 418 1.92 4.88 11.89
CA SER A 418 3.14 5.71 11.99
C SER A 418 2.82 7.13 12.44
N ILE A 419 1.78 7.76 11.88
CA ILE A 419 1.38 9.11 12.30
C ILE A 419 0.81 9.13 13.72
N LEU A 420 0.01 8.11 14.10
CA LEU A 420 -0.49 7.98 15.46
C LEU A 420 0.66 7.81 16.47
N SER A 421 1.62 6.94 16.15
CA SER A 421 2.83 6.74 16.96
C SER A 421 3.61 8.04 17.14
N TRP A 422 3.83 8.76 16.05
CA TRP A 422 4.55 10.03 16.07
C TRP A 422 3.84 11.08 16.92
N ALA A 423 2.52 11.19 16.80
CA ALA A 423 1.72 12.09 17.63
C ALA A 423 1.83 11.73 19.13
N HIS A 424 1.73 10.45 19.48
CA HIS A 424 1.90 9.98 20.86
C HIS A 424 3.31 10.27 21.39
N ALA A 425 4.36 10.04 20.59
CA ALA A 425 5.74 10.29 20.98
C ALA A 425 5.97 11.77 21.30
N LEU A 426 5.40 12.67 20.49
CA LEU A 426 5.55 14.11 20.68
C LEU A 426 4.73 14.66 21.85
N GLU A 427 3.62 14.03 22.24
CA GLU A 427 2.84 14.38 23.44
C GLU A 427 3.34 13.67 24.71
N GLY A 428 4.38 12.84 24.62
CA GLY A 428 4.97 12.12 25.76
C GLY A 428 4.21 10.84 26.18
N HIS A 429 3.29 10.34 25.34
CA HIS A 429 2.59 9.07 25.55
C HIS A 429 3.46 7.88 25.08
N TYR A 430 4.58 7.63 25.76
CA TYR A 430 5.66 6.74 25.29
C TYR A 430 5.23 5.31 24.97
N GLU A 431 4.43 4.69 25.85
CA GLU A 431 3.99 3.31 25.69
C GLU A 431 3.05 3.18 24.47
N ALA A 432 2.07 4.09 24.36
CA ALA A 432 1.17 4.14 23.20
C ALA A 432 1.90 4.42 21.89
N ALA A 433 2.93 5.29 21.92
CA ALA A 433 3.78 5.56 20.78
C ALA A 433 4.51 4.31 20.30
N MET A 434 5.12 3.57 21.23
CA MET A 434 5.87 2.35 20.96
C MET A 434 4.96 1.24 20.41
N ASP A 435 3.77 1.06 20.97
CA ASP A 435 2.80 0.06 20.51
C ASP A 435 2.33 0.37 19.07
N ALA A 436 2.01 1.63 18.78
CA ALA A 436 1.63 2.06 17.45
C ALA A 436 2.79 1.92 16.43
N ALA A 437 4.03 2.26 16.81
CA ALA A 437 5.20 2.09 15.94
C ALA A 437 5.46 0.62 15.60
N LYS A 438 5.42 -0.27 16.60
CA LYS A 438 5.56 -1.71 16.39
C LYS A 438 4.47 -2.25 15.48
N ARG A 439 3.23 -1.75 15.63
CA ARG A 439 2.13 -2.13 14.74
C ARG A 439 2.36 -1.65 13.31
N ALA A 440 2.84 -0.43 13.11
CA ALA A 440 3.18 0.10 11.78
C ALA A 440 4.23 -0.78 11.09
N VAL A 441 5.34 -1.07 11.77
CA VAL A 441 6.42 -1.93 11.23
C VAL A 441 5.93 -3.35 10.97
N ALA A 442 5.05 -3.91 11.82
CA ALA A 442 4.47 -5.22 11.59
C ALA A 442 3.50 -5.26 10.40
N LEU A 443 2.80 -4.15 10.12
CA LEU A 443 1.90 -4.03 8.96
C LEU A 443 2.67 -3.86 7.66
N ASN A 444 3.79 -3.13 7.68
CA ASN A 444 4.67 -2.97 6.52
C ASN A 444 6.15 -2.92 6.93
N PRO A 445 6.86 -4.07 6.91
CA PRO A 445 8.28 -4.13 7.23
C PRO A 445 9.19 -3.36 6.26
N TYR A 446 8.70 -3.10 5.04
CA TYR A 446 9.42 -2.37 3.99
C TYR A 446 9.21 -0.85 4.05
N ASP A 447 8.35 -0.38 4.96
CA ASP A 447 8.12 1.05 5.17
C ASP A 447 9.26 1.66 5.99
N ASN A 448 10.24 2.25 5.30
CA ASN A 448 11.33 2.99 5.93
C ASN A 448 10.82 4.16 6.80
N GLY A 449 9.64 4.71 6.49
CA GLY A 449 8.97 5.72 7.30
C GLY A 449 8.57 5.17 8.67
N ALA A 450 7.92 4.00 8.69
CA ALA A 450 7.51 3.32 9.91
C ALA A 450 8.71 2.95 10.80
N ARG A 451 9.81 2.50 10.20
CA ARG A 451 11.07 2.22 10.93
C ARG A 451 11.68 3.49 11.52
N GLY A 452 11.67 4.59 10.76
CA GLY A 452 12.12 5.88 11.27
C GLY A 452 11.26 6.38 12.44
N VAL A 453 9.94 6.18 12.40
CA VAL A 453 9.03 6.51 13.53
C VAL A 453 9.29 5.62 14.75
N LEU A 454 9.62 4.34 14.57
CA LEU A 454 10.10 3.49 15.67
C LEU A 454 11.40 4.07 16.27
N GLY A 455 12.29 4.61 15.43
CA GLY A 455 13.47 5.37 15.87
C GLY A 455 13.11 6.58 16.73
N ILE A 456 12.05 7.33 16.38
CA ILE A 456 11.53 8.43 17.21
C ILE A 456 11.10 7.90 18.58
N CYS A 457 10.45 6.74 18.64
CA CYS A 457 10.02 6.14 19.91
C CYS A 457 11.21 5.80 20.81
N HIS A 458 12.25 5.15 20.26
CA HIS A 458 13.50 4.88 20.98
C HIS A 458 14.20 6.17 21.42
N PHE A 459 14.24 7.18 20.55
CA PHE A 459 14.82 8.48 20.86
C PHE A 459 14.14 9.16 22.05
N VAL A 460 12.80 9.27 22.06
CA VAL A 460 12.10 9.97 23.14
C VAL A 460 12.19 9.25 24.49
N ILE A 461 12.42 7.93 24.52
CA ILE A 461 12.61 7.16 25.76
C ILE A 461 14.07 7.09 26.23
N GLY A 462 15.02 7.65 25.47
CA GLY A 462 16.43 7.73 25.82
C GLY A 462 17.29 6.56 25.32
N GLU A 463 16.78 5.74 24.39
CA GLU A 463 17.47 4.64 23.73
C GLU A 463 18.13 5.15 22.44
N HIS A 464 19.10 6.04 22.61
CA HIS A 464 19.69 6.83 21.52
C HIS A 464 20.51 6.01 20.52
N ARG A 465 21.07 4.86 20.93
CA ARG A 465 21.87 4.01 20.03
C ARG A 465 20.96 3.30 19.04
N GLU A 466 19.89 2.73 19.54
CA GLU A 466 18.82 2.07 18.78
C GLU A 466 18.16 3.08 17.82
N ALA A 467 17.93 4.31 18.30
CA ALA A 467 17.43 5.39 17.46
C ALA A 467 18.38 5.73 16.30
N ILE A 468 19.69 5.83 16.54
CA ILE A 468 20.71 6.10 15.49
C ILE A 468 20.69 5.03 14.40
N GLU A 469 20.59 3.76 14.77
CA GLU A 469 20.53 2.65 13.80
C GLU A 469 19.31 2.82 12.88
N LEU A 470 18.14 3.05 13.46
CA LEU A 470 16.89 3.22 12.72
C LEU A 470 16.88 4.50 11.86
N PHE A 471 17.36 5.63 12.37
CA PHE A 471 17.45 6.87 11.60
C PHE A 471 18.47 6.77 10.47
N SER A 472 19.61 6.12 10.69
CA SER A 472 20.65 5.96 9.67
C SER A 472 20.16 5.06 8.53
N MET A 473 19.38 4.01 8.84
CA MET A 473 18.70 3.21 7.82
C MET A 473 17.64 4.02 7.06
N ALA A 474 16.80 4.76 7.79
CA ALA A 474 15.74 5.55 7.18
C ALA A 474 16.25 6.73 6.32
N ALA A 475 17.44 7.26 6.64
CA ALA A 475 18.10 8.37 5.95
C ALA A 475 18.91 7.95 4.69
N GLN A 476 18.92 6.66 4.31
CA GLN A 476 19.63 6.21 3.11
C GLN A 476 19.09 6.90 1.84
N ARG A 477 20.00 7.14 0.88
CA ARG A 477 19.87 8.08 -0.26
C ARG A 477 18.64 7.91 -1.17
N ASP A 478 17.94 6.79 -1.12
CA ASP A 478 16.77 6.51 -1.95
C ASP A 478 15.43 6.85 -1.25
N ASN A 479 15.45 7.26 0.03
CA ASN A 479 14.26 7.73 0.73
C ASN A 479 14.08 9.25 0.57
N SER A 480 13.27 9.65 -0.41
CA SER A 480 12.97 11.07 -0.71
C SER A 480 11.71 11.61 -0.02
N ASP A 481 11.19 10.88 0.96
CA ASP A 481 9.95 11.22 1.64
C ASP A 481 10.12 12.45 2.55
N PRO A 482 9.51 13.60 2.21
CA PRO A 482 9.71 14.83 2.95
C PRO A 482 8.96 14.85 4.29
N ARG A 483 8.15 13.83 4.60
CA ARG A 483 7.47 13.65 5.89
C ARG A 483 8.43 13.68 7.07
N TYR A 484 9.66 13.23 6.85
CA TYR A 484 10.56 12.97 7.95
C TYR A 484 11.95 13.51 7.70
N GLN A 485 12.43 14.31 8.64
CA GLN A 485 13.75 14.95 8.58
C GLN A 485 14.75 14.12 9.40
N TRP A 486 15.03 12.90 8.93
CA TRP A 486 15.82 11.90 9.67
C TRP A 486 17.21 12.40 10.06
N ALA A 487 17.86 13.19 9.20
CA ALA A 487 19.16 13.78 9.48
C ALA A 487 19.11 14.71 10.72
N ALA A 488 18.03 15.47 10.92
CA ALA A 488 17.86 16.29 12.12
C ALA A 488 17.78 15.41 13.39
N LEU A 489 16.93 14.38 13.38
CA LEU A 489 16.72 13.48 14.52
C LEU A 489 17.98 12.67 14.84
N ASN A 490 18.75 12.27 13.81
CA ASN A 490 20.02 11.60 13.98
C ASN A 490 21.06 12.55 14.63
N ALA A 491 21.10 13.82 14.24
CA ALA A 491 21.95 14.83 14.86
C ALA A 491 21.67 14.98 16.37
N PHE A 492 20.39 15.00 16.76
CA PHE A 492 19.99 15.01 18.18
C PHE A 492 20.42 13.75 18.92
N SER A 493 20.22 12.57 18.33
CA SER A 493 20.59 11.30 18.97
C SER A 493 22.10 11.22 19.25
N HIS A 494 22.93 11.63 18.28
CA HIS A 494 24.37 11.77 18.48
C HIS A 494 24.72 12.82 19.54
N TYR A 495 23.99 13.94 19.60
CA TYR A 495 24.25 15.00 20.59
C TYR A 495 24.03 14.47 22.01
N LEU A 496 22.94 13.72 22.23
CA LEU A 496 22.61 13.15 23.53
C LEU A 496 23.60 12.05 23.97
N LEU A 497 24.29 11.41 23.01
CA LEU A 497 25.44 10.54 23.27
C LEU A 497 26.78 11.28 23.40
N ARG A 498 26.77 12.63 23.39
CA ARG A 498 27.95 13.51 23.43
C ARG A 498 28.90 13.32 22.24
N GLN A 499 28.39 12.85 21.12
CA GLN A 499 29.13 12.63 19.87
C GLN A 499 29.00 13.87 18.97
N TYR A 500 29.51 15.01 19.44
CA TYR A 500 29.22 16.31 18.84
C TYR A 500 29.73 16.46 17.39
N ASP A 501 30.86 15.87 17.02
CA ASP A 501 31.33 15.91 15.63
C ASP A 501 30.38 15.18 14.66
N ALA A 502 29.80 14.06 15.10
CA ALA A 502 28.76 13.37 14.34
C ALA A 502 27.48 14.22 14.27
N THR A 503 27.08 14.89 15.37
CA THR A 503 25.98 15.87 15.36
C THR A 503 26.19 16.96 14.31
N LEU A 504 27.39 17.56 14.24
CA LEU A 504 27.68 18.60 13.25
C LEU A 504 27.63 18.10 11.81
N SER A 505 28.01 16.84 11.60
CA SER A 505 27.96 16.19 10.29
C SER A 505 26.52 16.00 9.83
N TRP A 506 25.66 15.41 10.68
CA TRP A 506 24.24 15.22 10.37
C TRP A 506 23.44 16.54 10.31
N ALA A 507 23.77 17.52 11.17
CA ALA A 507 23.17 18.84 11.09
C ALA A 507 23.51 19.54 9.77
N ARG A 508 24.71 19.31 9.22
CA ARG A 508 25.09 19.84 7.90
C ARG A 508 24.26 19.22 6.78
N GLU A 509 24.05 17.91 6.79
CA GLU A 509 23.18 17.22 5.81
C GLU A 509 21.76 17.79 5.84
N GLN A 510 21.20 17.97 7.04
CA GLN A 510 19.88 18.57 7.21
C GLN A 510 19.80 20.01 6.69
N LEU A 511 20.82 20.82 6.96
CA LEU A 511 20.88 22.22 6.53
C LEU A 511 21.19 22.36 5.04
N TYR A 512 21.76 21.34 4.40
CA TYR A 512 21.86 21.30 2.94
C TYR A 512 20.49 21.18 2.28
N ILE A 513 19.60 20.36 2.87
CA ILE A 513 18.22 20.18 2.40
C ILE A 513 17.36 21.42 2.72
N ASN A 514 17.42 21.89 3.97
CA ASN A 514 16.69 23.07 4.42
C ASN A 514 17.61 23.99 5.26
N PRO A 515 18.22 25.02 4.63
CA PRO A 515 19.15 25.94 5.29
C PRO A 515 18.56 26.68 6.49
N ASN A 516 17.23 26.80 6.55
CA ASN A 516 16.53 27.51 7.61
C ASN A 516 15.90 26.57 8.64
N HIS A 517 16.22 25.27 8.66
CA HIS A 517 15.61 24.34 9.61
C HIS A 517 15.96 24.66 11.08
N MET A 518 14.97 25.19 11.83
CA MET A 518 15.15 25.69 13.21
C MET A 518 15.91 24.74 14.12
N GLN A 519 15.47 23.48 14.21
CA GLN A 519 16.06 22.53 15.16
C GLN A 519 17.49 22.13 14.77
N ALA A 520 17.81 22.14 13.46
CA ALA A 520 19.15 21.81 12.98
C ALA A 520 20.15 22.95 13.23
N LEU A 521 19.70 24.20 13.07
CA LEU A 521 20.47 25.37 13.47
C LEU A 521 20.71 25.38 14.99
N ALA A 522 19.68 25.06 15.79
CA ALA A 522 19.78 25.02 17.25
C ALA A 522 20.71 23.92 17.77
N ILE A 523 20.61 22.69 17.25
CA ILE A 523 21.48 21.58 17.66
C ILE A 523 22.93 21.80 17.20
N ARG A 524 23.14 22.42 16.04
CA ARG A 524 24.48 22.81 15.56
C ARG A 524 25.13 23.82 16.49
N ALA A 525 24.41 24.87 16.88
CA ALA A 525 24.91 25.89 17.81
C ALA A 525 25.28 25.26 19.17
N ALA A 526 24.38 24.43 19.72
CA ALA A 526 24.63 23.70 20.97
C ALA A 526 25.86 22.78 20.87
N ALA A 527 26.01 22.02 19.79
CA ALA A 527 27.14 21.12 19.59
C ALA A 527 28.49 21.87 19.47
N LEU A 528 28.53 22.97 18.72
CA LEU A 528 29.73 23.82 18.61
C LEU A 528 30.13 24.40 19.96
N ALA A 529 29.16 24.86 20.74
CA ALA A 529 29.40 25.36 22.09
C ALA A 529 29.91 24.23 23.03
N GLN A 530 29.38 23.02 22.93
CA GLN A 530 29.87 21.89 23.72
C GLN A 530 31.32 21.53 23.39
N LEU A 531 31.72 21.65 22.12
CA LEU A 531 33.10 21.46 21.67
C LEU A 531 34.06 22.61 22.03
N GLY A 532 33.55 23.75 22.54
CA GLY A 532 34.35 24.94 22.83
C GLY A 532 34.80 25.69 21.56
N ARG A 533 34.08 25.52 20.44
CA ARG A 533 34.33 26.23 19.18
C ARG A 533 33.56 27.55 19.19
N ASP A 534 33.96 28.46 20.07
CA ASP A 534 33.16 29.62 20.47
C ASP A 534 32.81 30.56 19.30
N ASP A 535 33.76 30.87 18.41
CA ASP A 535 33.51 31.73 17.24
C ASP A 535 32.47 31.12 16.29
N GLU A 536 32.56 29.81 16.05
CA GLU A 536 31.61 29.10 15.20
C GLU A 536 30.25 28.94 15.87
N ALA A 537 30.22 28.73 17.19
CA ALA A 537 28.99 28.68 17.97
C ALA A 537 28.27 30.03 17.93
N PHE A 538 29.01 31.14 18.07
CA PHE A 538 28.48 32.49 17.96
C PHE A 538 27.85 32.73 16.57
N GLU A 539 28.55 32.37 15.50
CA GLU A 539 28.02 32.50 14.15
C GLU A 539 26.78 31.62 13.90
N ALA A 540 26.78 30.39 14.41
CA ALA A 540 25.62 29.50 14.33
C ALA A 540 24.41 30.06 15.10
N THR A 541 24.62 30.60 16.30
CA THR A 541 23.58 31.27 17.09
C THR A 541 23.10 32.55 16.41
N ARG A 542 23.99 33.35 15.82
CA ARG A 542 23.62 34.55 15.05
C ARG A 542 22.70 34.20 13.88
N MET A 543 23.02 33.12 13.14
CA MET A 543 22.18 32.62 12.05
C MET A 543 20.82 32.12 12.55
N LEU A 544 20.80 31.34 13.65
CA LEU A 544 19.58 30.88 14.30
C LEU A 544 18.67 32.05 14.71
N MET A 545 19.22 33.04 15.40
CA MET A 545 18.49 34.21 15.89
C MET A 545 18.08 35.16 14.77
N GLY A 546 18.85 35.25 13.68
CA GLY A 546 18.48 35.99 12.48
C GLY A 546 17.23 35.41 11.81
N ASN A 547 17.15 34.08 11.72
CA ASN A 547 16.00 33.38 11.13
C ASN A 547 14.81 33.27 12.10
N TYR A 548 15.07 33.17 13.40
CA TYR A 548 14.05 32.98 14.44
C TYR A 548 14.23 33.97 15.61
N PRO A 549 13.98 35.28 15.42
CA PRO A 549 14.28 36.31 16.43
C PRO A 549 13.53 36.18 17.76
N THR A 550 12.41 35.44 17.77
CA THR A 550 11.58 35.24 18.96
C THR A 550 11.86 33.91 19.69
N LEU A 551 12.87 33.16 19.24
CA LEU A 551 13.31 31.93 19.87
C LEU A 551 13.98 32.22 21.21
N ASN A 552 13.70 31.39 22.21
CA ASN A 552 14.42 31.33 23.47
C ASN A 552 14.39 29.88 23.97
N VAL A 553 15.29 29.56 24.89
CA VAL A 553 15.48 28.19 25.40
C VAL A 553 14.19 27.62 25.99
N ASP A 554 13.50 28.36 26.88
CA ASP A 554 12.29 27.85 27.52
C ASP A 554 11.15 27.59 26.53
N ARG A 555 10.99 28.46 25.53
CA ARG A 555 9.99 28.31 24.48
C ARG A 555 10.32 27.16 23.54
N HIS A 556 11.59 27.00 23.19
CA HIS A 556 12.07 25.92 22.31
C HIS A 556 11.83 24.56 22.98
N LEU A 557 12.27 24.41 24.22
CA LEU A 557 12.19 23.16 24.96
C LEU A 557 10.76 22.76 25.38
N ARG A 558 9.79 23.68 25.35
CA ARG A 558 8.38 23.37 25.66
C ARG A 558 7.78 22.28 24.77
N ASN A 559 8.28 22.11 23.56
CA ASN A 559 7.78 21.10 22.62
C ASN A 559 8.53 19.76 22.72
N PHE A 560 9.46 19.61 23.68
CA PHE A 560 10.28 18.42 23.84
C PHE A 560 9.81 17.63 25.06
N HIS A 561 9.12 16.52 24.82
CA HIS A 561 8.62 15.61 25.87
C HIS A 561 9.53 14.38 26.01
N TRP A 562 10.83 14.56 26.17
CA TRP A 562 11.77 13.44 26.37
C TRP A 562 11.60 12.81 27.76
N LYS A 563 11.61 11.48 27.82
CA LYS A 563 11.39 10.69 29.05
C LYS A 563 12.47 10.92 30.10
N ARG A 564 13.71 11.19 29.66
CA ARG A 564 14.88 11.41 30.54
C ARG A 564 15.10 12.90 30.76
N PRO A 565 14.94 13.41 31.99
CA PRO A 565 15.22 14.82 32.30
C PRO A 565 16.68 15.22 32.04
N GLU A 566 17.61 14.26 32.15
CA GLU A 566 19.04 14.48 31.91
C GLU A 566 19.32 14.87 30.45
N ASP A 567 18.60 14.26 29.50
CA ASP A 567 18.73 14.56 28.08
C ASP A 567 18.29 16.01 27.79
N LEU A 568 17.14 16.40 28.35
CA LEU A 568 16.63 17.77 28.22
C LEU A 568 17.58 18.78 28.90
N GLY A 569 18.12 18.42 30.07
CA GLY A 569 19.09 19.22 30.80
C GLY A 569 20.39 19.45 30.01
N HIS A 570 20.92 18.39 29.39
CA HIS A 570 22.13 18.47 28.58
C HIS A 570 21.95 19.31 27.31
N TYR A 571 20.78 19.21 26.66
CA TYR A 571 20.48 20.06 25.50
C TYR A 571 20.25 21.53 25.91
N ARG A 572 19.54 21.77 27.01
CA ARG A 572 19.35 23.10 27.60
C ARG A 572 20.68 23.79 27.89
N GLU A 573 21.61 23.07 28.52
CA GLU A 573 22.96 23.54 28.81
C GLU A 573 23.69 23.97 27.52
N GLY A 574 23.66 23.13 26.48
CA GLY A 574 24.30 23.44 25.21
C GLY A 574 23.75 24.69 24.52
N LEU A 575 22.42 24.87 24.53
CA LEU A 575 21.79 26.08 23.97
C LEU A 575 22.19 27.34 24.74
N LEU A 576 22.19 27.28 26.08
CA LEU A 576 22.62 28.41 26.92
C LEU A 576 24.10 28.73 26.70
N LYS A 577 24.95 27.69 26.61
CA LYS A 577 26.38 27.84 26.32
C LYS A 577 26.63 28.46 24.94
N ALA A 578 25.77 28.16 23.97
CA ALA A 578 25.82 28.77 22.63
C ALA A 578 25.31 30.23 22.59
N GLY A 579 24.80 30.77 23.70
CA GLY A 579 24.31 32.14 23.80
C GLY A 579 22.84 32.32 23.38
N VAL A 580 22.06 31.24 23.28
CA VAL A 580 20.61 31.35 23.03
C VAL A 580 19.93 31.94 24.29
N PRO A 581 19.09 32.98 24.16
CA PRO A 581 18.44 33.62 25.30
C PRO A 581 17.58 32.64 26.11
N LEU A 582 17.62 32.71 27.43
CA LEU A 582 16.83 31.83 28.30
C LEU A 582 15.31 32.08 28.17
N GLY A 583 14.88 33.34 28.22
CA GLY A 583 13.49 33.79 28.13
C GLY A 583 13.37 35.14 27.39
N LYS A 584 12.18 35.79 27.39
CA LYS A 584 12.04 37.13 26.79
C LYS A 584 13.10 38.06 27.38
N LEU A 585 13.99 38.57 26.53
CA LEU A 585 14.86 39.69 26.86
C LEU A 585 13.96 40.87 27.25
N THR A 586 13.82 41.10 28.54
CA THR A 586 13.39 42.41 29.02
C THR A 586 14.59 43.29 28.73
N LEU A 587 14.46 44.19 27.75
CA LEU A 587 15.41 45.27 27.56
C LEU A 587 15.47 46.04 28.89
N VAL A 588 16.45 45.71 29.74
CA VAL A 588 16.90 46.67 30.74
C VAL A 588 17.60 47.74 29.90
N GLN A 589 16.89 48.84 29.62
CA GLN A 589 17.54 50.05 29.16
C GLN A 589 18.64 50.32 30.19
N SER A 590 19.89 50.20 29.75
CA SER A 590 21.03 50.67 30.52
C SER A 590 20.82 52.16 30.76
N ASP A 591 20.48 52.53 31.99
CA ASP A 591 20.58 53.90 32.49
C ASP A 591 22.07 54.28 32.54
N LEU A 592 22.64 54.53 31.37
CA LEU A 592 23.90 55.23 31.18
C LEU A 592 23.59 56.59 30.57
N LYS A 593 22.91 57.44 31.35
CA LYS A 593 22.95 58.91 31.19
C LYS A 593 22.41 59.62 32.44
N ARG A 594 23.25 59.72 33.48
CA ARG A 594 23.31 60.86 34.42
C ARG A 594 24.48 60.70 35.42
N ALA A 595 25.69 60.97 34.94
CA ALA A 595 26.85 61.33 35.76
C ALA A 595 27.87 62.12 34.92
N ALA A 596 27.37 63.06 34.11
CA ALA A 596 28.17 64.05 33.41
C ALA A 596 27.38 65.37 33.42
N GLU A 597 27.13 65.86 34.63
CA GLU A 597 26.75 67.25 35.00
C GLU A 597 26.54 67.27 36.52
N SER A 598 27.65 67.21 37.26
CA SER A 598 27.81 67.73 38.63
C SER A 598 29.28 67.83 38.97
#